data_AF-A0A2E9WST1-F1
#
_entry.id   AF-A0A2E9WST1-F1
#
_cell.length_a   1.000
_cell.length_b   1.000
_cell.length_c   1.000
_cell.angle_alpha   90.00
_cell.angle_beta   90.00
_cell.angle_gamma   90.00
#
_symmetry.space_group_name_H-M   'P 1'
#
loop_
_entity.id
_entity.type
_entity.pdbx_description
1 polymer ?
#
loop_
_entity_poly.entity_id
_entity_poly.type
_entity_poly.pdbx_seq_one_letter_code
_entity_poly.pdbx_strand_id
1 'polypeptide(L)'
;MARSKKRKSFSRKTKTGFAAAPTDNFQHFNDYIRVEVDRKDIAVKIKNHVKKSLSKEDAKIALQAPDWAISQSPSLAATIAWAELQLEFPTWWDAEKVLTKQVNEILRLGKRKLLNKTDNIGVVTTPRKSPAEIIRERTNDFIGGIEFIIDNWKDEKDFSIYSEMKKHDVPYITAKTTYDYYIPLRDELDELVNKKTPDLIEGYSSMKVSDQKKYLKFVDNILTDIEKYMTAKKATRKTRRPVVKSAEKQVAKVQYLKDSVEFKLASISPTSLIGAMRIYLFNAKTRALTELVCEKSCGFEVKGTTLQGVDFEASRVTKLRKPEVFIPMVLKKTSNQINKEWSSLTTKTTIANGRINKDTIILRAMNK
;
A
#
# COMPACT_ATOMS: atom_id res chain seq x y z
N MET A 1 -47.41 -7.56 -25.07
CA MET A 1 -47.01 -7.83 -23.67
C MET A 1 -45.63 -8.46 -23.65
N ALA A 2 -44.59 -7.74 -23.21
CA ALA A 2 -43.22 -8.27 -23.19
C ALA A 2 -43.06 -9.27 -22.02
N ARG A 3 -42.76 -10.53 -22.33
CA ARG A 3 -42.51 -11.59 -21.33
C ARG A 3 -41.32 -11.21 -20.43
N SER A 4 -41.58 -11.10 -19.13
CA SER A 4 -40.57 -10.90 -18.09
C SER A 4 -39.49 -11.98 -18.16
N LYS A 5 -38.22 -11.58 -18.25
CA LYS A 5 -37.06 -12.48 -18.24
C LYS A 5 -37.00 -13.24 -16.91
N LYS A 6 -37.16 -14.57 -16.95
CA LYS A 6 -36.99 -15.43 -15.76
C LYS A 6 -35.60 -15.18 -15.15
N ARG A 7 -35.56 -14.86 -13.85
CA ARG A 7 -34.31 -14.67 -13.09
C ARG A 7 -33.49 -15.97 -13.14
N LYS A 8 -32.19 -15.86 -13.49
CA LYS A 8 -31.26 -17.01 -13.43
C LYS A 8 -31.12 -17.45 -11.97
N SER A 9 -31.53 -18.67 -11.65
CA SER A 9 -31.22 -19.29 -10.36
C SER A 9 -29.79 -19.81 -10.38
N PHE A 10 -28.94 -19.28 -9.51
CA PHE A 10 -27.60 -19.83 -9.31
C PHE A 10 -27.71 -21.14 -8.51
N SER A 11 -26.86 -22.12 -8.82
CA SER A 11 -26.73 -23.35 -8.02
C SER A 11 -26.40 -22.98 -6.57
N ARG A 12 -27.05 -23.66 -5.60
CA ARG A 12 -26.73 -23.46 -4.17
C ARG A 12 -25.27 -23.82 -3.97
N LYS A 13 -24.50 -22.93 -3.32
CA LYS A 13 -23.11 -23.22 -2.95
C LYS A 13 -23.07 -24.55 -2.19
N THR A 14 -22.18 -25.46 -2.59
CA THR A 14 -21.87 -26.66 -1.81
C THR A 14 -21.52 -26.22 -0.39
N LYS A 15 -22.17 -26.81 0.62
CA LYS A 15 -21.80 -26.55 2.02
C LYS A 15 -20.35 -27.03 2.19
N THR A 16 -19.52 -26.25 2.87
CA THR A 16 -18.11 -26.58 3.14
C THR A 16 -17.80 -26.38 4.61
N GLY A 17 -16.78 -27.06 5.14
CA GLY A 17 -16.39 -27.00 6.55
C GLY A 17 -17.43 -27.66 7.47
N PHE A 18 -17.61 -27.12 8.67
CA PHE A 18 -18.52 -27.67 9.69
C PHE A 18 -19.98 -27.83 9.22
N ALA A 19 -20.43 -27.03 8.24
CA ALA A 19 -21.81 -27.09 7.73
C ALA A 19 -22.08 -28.27 6.79
N ALA A 20 -21.04 -28.98 6.35
CA ALA A 20 -21.13 -30.17 5.51
C ALA A 20 -20.89 -31.48 6.27
N ALA A 21 -20.68 -31.40 7.59
CA ALA A 21 -20.46 -32.58 8.41
C ALA A 21 -21.75 -33.42 8.54
N PRO A 22 -21.65 -34.76 8.50
CA PRO A 22 -22.79 -35.66 8.60
C PRO A 22 -23.39 -35.63 10.02
N THR A 23 -24.70 -35.42 10.13
CA THR A 23 -25.39 -35.25 11.42
C THR A 23 -26.01 -36.55 11.97
N ASP A 24 -25.88 -37.65 11.24
CA ASP A 24 -26.58 -38.90 11.56
C ASP A 24 -25.93 -39.66 12.72
N ASN A 25 -24.60 -39.57 12.85
CA ASN A 25 -23.84 -40.24 13.90
C ASN A 25 -22.66 -39.35 14.32
N PHE A 26 -22.51 -39.16 15.64
CA PHE A 26 -21.41 -38.39 16.20
C PHE A 26 -20.02 -38.92 15.80
N GLN A 27 -19.87 -40.24 15.63
CA GLN A 27 -18.60 -40.82 15.20
C GLN A 27 -18.23 -40.37 13.78
N HIS A 28 -19.17 -40.41 12.85
CA HIS A 28 -18.97 -39.93 11.48
C HIS A 28 -18.76 -38.42 11.43
N PHE A 29 -19.44 -37.66 12.30
CA PHE A 29 -19.25 -36.22 12.43
C PHE A 29 -17.85 -35.87 12.93
N ASN A 30 -17.36 -36.56 13.96
CA ASN A 30 -16.04 -36.35 14.54
C ASN A 30 -14.93 -36.77 13.55
N ASP A 31 -15.10 -37.89 12.85
CA ASP A 31 -14.16 -38.33 11.82
C ASP A 31 -14.11 -37.36 10.63
N TYR A 32 -15.26 -36.83 10.20
CA TYR A 32 -15.32 -35.79 9.16
C TYR A 32 -14.56 -34.53 9.59
N ILE A 33 -14.76 -34.04 10.82
CA ILE A 33 -14.04 -32.86 11.32
C ILE A 33 -12.53 -33.12 11.44
N ARG A 34 -12.13 -34.35 11.74
CA ARG A 34 -10.71 -34.73 11.83
C ARG A 34 -10.01 -34.73 10.47
N VAL A 35 -10.70 -35.14 9.41
CA VAL A 35 -10.11 -35.40 8.09
C VAL A 35 -10.36 -34.27 7.09
N GLU A 36 -11.58 -33.72 7.06
CA GLU A 36 -12.07 -32.85 5.97
C GLU A 36 -12.09 -31.35 6.33
N VAL A 37 -11.99 -31.00 7.61
CA VAL A 37 -12.05 -29.59 8.05
C VAL A 37 -10.63 -29.02 8.21
N ASP A 38 -10.40 -27.83 7.64
CA ASP A 38 -9.12 -27.13 7.77
C ASP A 38 -8.82 -26.84 9.26
N ARG A 39 -7.56 -27.08 9.66
CA ARG A 39 -7.01 -26.78 10.98
C ARG A 39 -7.25 -25.34 11.41
N LYS A 40 -7.29 -24.38 10.47
CA LYS A 40 -7.62 -22.97 10.75
C LYS A 40 -9.06 -22.80 11.24
N ASP A 41 -10.01 -23.47 10.60
CA ASP A 41 -11.43 -23.39 10.97
C ASP A 41 -11.68 -24.06 12.32
N ILE A 42 -11.01 -25.19 12.58
CA ILE A 42 -10.97 -25.86 13.89
C ILE A 42 -10.47 -24.90 14.98
N ALA A 43 -9.34 -24.22 14.74
CA ALA A 43 -8.78 -23.28 15.69
C ALA A 43 -9.70 -22.09 15.96
N VAL A 44 -10.39 -21.56 14.95
CA VAL A 44 -11.36 -20.47 15.11
C VAL A 44 -12.54 -20.92 15.98
N LYS A 45 -13.07 -22.12 15.72
CA LYS A 45 -14.19 -22.68 16.49
C LYS A 45 -13.85 -22.81 17.98
N ILE A 46 -12.68 -23.38 18.28
CA ILE A 46 -12.21 -23.56 19.66
C ILE A 46 -11.93 -22.21 20.34
N LYS A 47 -11.27 -21.27 19.66
CA LYS A 47 -11.00 -19.92 20.21
C LYS A 47 -12.29 -19.17 20.54
N ASN A 48 -13.32 -19.32 19.72
CA ASN A 48 -14.63 -18.71 19.98
C ASN A 48 -15.32 -19.33 21.19
N HIS A 49 -15.22 -20.65 21.36
CA HIS A 49 -15.74 -21.34 22.54
C HIS A 49 -15.01 -20.94 23.82
N VAL A 50 -13.66 -20.94 23.81
CA VAL A 50 -12.83 -20.51 24.96
C VAL A 50 -13.18 -19.09 25.41
N LYS A 51 -13.45 -18.17 24.48
CA LYS A 51 -13.88 -16.80 24.81
C LYS A 51 -15.26 -16.70 25.44
N LYS A 52 -16.16 -17.66 25.16
CA LYS A 52 -17.53 -17.69 25.69
C LYS A 52 -17.61 -18.42 27.02
N SER A 53 -16.84 -19.50 27.18
CA SER A 53 -16.96 -20.42 28.31
C SER A 53 -16.08 -20.05 29.52
N LEU A 54 -14.96 -19.34 29.33
CA LEU A 54 -14.01 -19.04 30.40
C LEU A 54 -14.10 -17.59 30.90
N SER A 55 -13.57 -17.36 32.11
CA SER A 55 -13.33 -16.02 32.65
C SER A 55 -12.47 -15.19 31.69
N LYS A 56 -12.61 -13.85 31.72
CA LYS A 56 -11.86 -12.94 30.82
C LYS A 56 -10.33 -13.09 30.97
N GLU A 57 -9.87 -13.42 32.16
CA GLU A 57 -8.45 -13.58 32.49
C GLU A 57 -7.90 -14.91 31.96
N ASP A 58 -8.61 -16.00 32.20
CA ASP A 58 -8.22 -17.33 31.71
C ASP A 58 -8.32 -17.43 30.19
N ALA A 59 -9.33 -16.80 29.59
CA ALA A 59 -9.45 -16.73 28.13
C ALA A 59 -8.25 -15.99 27.50
N LYS A 60 -7.73 -14.93 28.14
CA LYS A 60 -6.54 -14.21 27.68
C LYS A 60 -5.28 -15.10 27.74
N ILE A 61 -5.15 -15.92 28.78
CA ILE A 61 -4.04 -16.86 28.94
C ILE A 61 -4.14 -18.00 27.91
N ALA A 62 -5.32 -18.59 27.75
CA ALA A 62 -5.59 -19.66 26.79
C ALA A 62 -5.31 -19.22 25.34
N LEU A 63 -5.68 -17.99 24.96
CA LEU A 63 -5.42 -17.45 23.62
C LEU A 63 -3.93 -17.21 23.33
N GLN A 64 -3.08 -17.14 24.34
CA GLN A 64 -1.63 -17.04 24.16
C GLN A 64 -0.99 -18.40 23.83
N ALA A 65 -1.68 -19.52 24.04
CA ALA A 65 -1.20 -20.86 23.70
C ALA A 65 -0.76 -20.93 22.21
N PRO A 66 0.22 -21.78 21.87
CA PRO A 66 0.68 -21.92 20.49
C PRO A 66 -0.43 -22.47 19.60
N ASP A 67 -0.49 -22.00 18.35
CA ASP A 67 -1.60 -22.28 17.44
C ASP A 67 -1.74 -23.78 17.09
N TRP A 68 -0.63 -24.53 17.10
CA TRP A 68 -0.66 -25.99 16.95
C TRP A 68 -1.43 -26.69 18.07
N ALA A 69 -1.37 -26.20 19.31
CA ALA A 69 -2.06 -26.84 20.44
C ALA A 69 -3.58 -26.68 20.34
N ILE A 70 -4.02 -25.53 19.82
CA ILE A 70 -5.44 -25.23 19.61
C ILE A 70 -5.95 -25.99 18.38
N SER A 71 -5.18 -26.04 17.30
CA SER A 71 -5.58 -26.69 16.04
C SER A 71 -5.46 -28.22 16.03
N GLN A 72 -4.66 -28.83 16.92
CA GLN A 72 -4.50 -30.29 17.03
C GLN A 72 -5.62 -31.01 17.80
N SER A 73 -6.65 -30.29 18.25
CA SER A 73 -7.79 -30.89 18.96
C SER A 73 -9.09 -30.92 18.14
N PRO A 74 -9.19 -31.70 17.02
CA PRO A 74 -10.44 -31.86 16.27
C PRO A 74 -11.61 -32.37 17.11
N SER A 75 -11.34 -33.27 18.08
CA SER A 75 -12.36 -33.81 18.99
C SER A 75 -13.03 -32.73 19.83
N LEU A 76 -12.29 -31.68 20.21
CA LEU A 76 -12.82 -30.53 20.94
C LEU A 76 -13.79 -29.76 20.05
N ALA A 77 -13.35 -29.44 18.83
CA ALA A 77 -14.17 -28.71 17.86
C ALA A 77 -15.42 -29.49 17.46
N ALA A 78 -15.33 -30.81 17.32
CA ALA A 78 -16.45 -31.69 17.06
C ALA A 78 -17.45 -31.71 18.22
N THR A 79 -16.98 -31.85 19.45
CA THR A 79 -17.84 -31.82 20.66
C THR A 79 -18.56 -30.46 20.80
N ILE A 80 -17.84 -29.36 20.57
CA ILE A 80 -18.42 -28.00 20.58
C ILE A 80 -19.46 -27.83 19.46
N ALA A 81 -19.13 -28.26 18.23
CA ALA A 81 -20.02 -28.10 17.10
C ALA A 81 -21.28 -28.98 17.22
N TRP A 82 -21.16 -30.18 17.78
CA TRP A 82 -22.29 -31.07 18.06
C TRP A 82 -23.19 -30.51 19.17
N ALA A 83 -22.61 -29.96 20.23
CA ALA A 83 -23.34 -29.28 21.31
C ALA A 83 -24.11 -28.05 20.80
N GLU A 84 -23.51 -27.26 19.89
CA GLU A 84 -24.20 -26.12 19.26
C GLU A 84 -25.37 -26.53 18.37
N LEU A 85 -25.35 -27.75 17.81
CA LEU A 85 -26.45 -28.32 17.02
C LEU A 85 -27.56 -28.95 17.91
N GLN A 86 -27.39 -28.94 19.23
CA GLN A 86 -28.35 -29.48 20.21
C GLN A 86 -28.70 -30.96 19.99
N LEU A 87 -27.76 -31.74 19.45
CA LEU A 87 -27.93 -33.18 19.24
C LEU A 87 -27.52 -33.96 20.48
N GLU A 88 -28.18 -35.08 20.74
CA GLU A 88 -27.83 -35.96 21.85
C GLU A 88 -26.47 -36.61 21.62
N PHE A 89 -25.67 -36.71 22.69
CA PHE A 89 -24.38 -37.39 22.64
C PHE A 89 -24.56 -38.89 22.86
N PRO A 90 -23.77 -39.75 22.17
CA PRO A 90 -23.75 -41.18 22.47
C PRO A 90 -23.31 -41.47 23.90
N THR A 91 -23.81 -42.57 24.47
CA THR A 91 -23.51 -43.01 25.85
C THR A 91 -22.02 -43.26 26.12
N TRP A 92 -21.23 -43.56 25.10
CA TRP A 92 -19.77 -43.78 25.20
C TRP A 92 -18.95 -42.48 25.12
N TRP A 93 -19.57 -41.34 24.79
CA TRP A 93 -18.86 -40.06 24.65
C TRP A 93 -19.20 -39.10 25.79
N ASP A 94 -18.21 -38.88 26.65
CA ASP A 94 -18.29 -37.92 27.75
C ASP A 94 -17.82 -36.54 27.28
N ALA A 95 -18.78 -35.72 26.84
CA ALA A 95 -18.52 -34.37 26.32
C ALA A 95 -17.89 -33.44 27.38
N GLU A 96 -18.32 -33.54 28.64
CA GLU A 96 -17.87 -32.66 29.73
C GLU A 96 -16.41 -32.93 30.09
N LYS A 97 -16.02 -34.21 30.14
CA LYS A 97 -14.64 -34.63 30.39
C LYS A 97 -13.70 -34.20 29.27
N VAL A 98 -14.13 -34.30 28.01
CA VAL A 98 -13.33 -33.88 26.85
C VAL A 98 -13.11 -32.37 26.84
N LEU A 99 -14.18 -31.60 27.07
CA LEU A 99 -14.12 -30.13 27.17
C LEU A 99 -13.16 -29.70 28.28
N THR A 100 -13.34 -30.23 29.49
CA THR A 100 -12.53 -29.86 30.66
C THR A 100 -11.06 -30.23 30.47
N LYS A 101 -10.76 -31.44 29.99
CA LYS A 101 -9.38 -31.89 29.77
C LYS A 101 -8.65 -31.04 28.73
N GLN A 102 -9.28 -30.77 27.58
CA GLN A 102 -8.62 -30.06 26.49
C GLN A 102 -8.51 -28.56 26.76
N VAL A 103 -9.51 -27.95 27.41
CA VAL A 103 -9.42 -26.55 27.86
C VAL A 103 -8.31 -26.38 28.90
N ASN A 104 -8.18 -27.30 29.87
CA ASN A 104 -7.10 -27.26 30.86
C ASN A 104 -5.71 -27.40 30.23
N GLU A 105 -5.57 -28.24 29.20
CA GLU A 105 -4.30 -28.36 28.48
C GLU A 105 -3.96 -27.08 27.71
N ILE A 106 -4.94 -26.43 27.05
CA ILE A 106 -4.73 -25.13 26.40
C ILE A 106 -4.30 -24.06 27.43
N LEU A 107 -4.92 -24.03 28.61
CA LEU A 107 -4.53 -23.13 29.70
C LEU A 107 -3.12 -23.42 30.22
N ARG A 108 -2.77 -24.70 30.42
CA ARG A 108 -1.43 -25.13 30.83
C ARG A 108 -0.36 -24.65 29.86
N LEU A 109 -0.61 -24.80 28.56
CA LEU A 109 0.31 -24.39 27.50
C LEU A 109 0.40 -22.87 27.38
N GLY A 110 -0.72 -22.15 27.58
CA GLY A 110 -0.74 -20.70 27.70
C GLY A 110 0.14 -20.19 28.85
N LYS A 111 0.00 -20.78 30.04
CA LYS A 111 0.83 -20.46 31.22
C LYS A 111 2.32 -20.76 30.98
N ARG A 112 2.64 -21.91 30.36
CA ARG A 112 4.03 -22.27 30.01
C ARG A 112 4.67 -21.26 29.06
N LYS A 113 3.93 -20.74 28.07
CA LYS A 113 4.44 -19.72 27.15
C LYS A 113 4.69 -18.38 27.85
N LEU A 114 3.84 -18.02 28.82
CA LEU A 114 4.03 -16.82 29.63
C LEU A 114 5.30 -16.91 30.48
N LEU A 115 5.55 -18.06 31.11
CA LEU A 115 6.78 -18.35 31.86
C LEU A 115 8.02 -18.31 30.96
N ASN A 116 7.98 -18.96 29.79
CA ASN A 116 9.09 -18.90 28.85
C ASN A 116 9.37 -17.46 28.37
N LYS A 117 8.34 -16.60 28.30
CA LYS A 117 8.52 -15.18 27.94
C LYS A 117 9.23 -14.40 29.05
N THR A 118 9.02 -14.73 30.32
CA THR A 118 9.74 -14.09 31.44
C THR A 118 11.19 -14.56 31.52
N ASP A 119 11.46 -15.84 31.20
CA ASP A 119 12.83 -16.39 31.25
C ASP A 119 13.69 -15.95 30.06
N ASN A 120 13.09 -15.68 28.89
CA ASN A 120 13.82 -15.21 27.70
C ASN A 120 14.24 -13.73 27.74
N ILE A 121 14.02 -13.02 28.85
CA ILE A 121 14.47 -11.63 29.02
C ILE A 121 16.01 -11.56 29.10
N GLY A 122 16.70 -12.67 29.40
CA GLY A 122 18.16 -12.77 29.50
C GLY A 122 18.91 -13.26 28.25
N VAL A 123 18.24 -13.69 27.18
CA VAL A 123 18.93 -14.21 25.98
C VAL A 123 19.27 -13.04 25.05
N VAL A 124 20.55 -12.66 25.01
CA VAL A 124 21.09 -11.68 24.06
C VAL A 124 20.88 -12.22 22.64
N THR A 125 19.82 -11.76 21.98
CA THR A 125 19.64 -11.99 20.55
C THR A 125 20.74 -11.25 19.81
N THR A 126 21.65 -11.94 19.13
CA THR A 126 22.62 -11.30 18.23
C THR A 126 21.87 -10.36 17.28
N PRO A 127 22.17 -9.04 17.28
CA PRO A 127 21.44 -8.11 16.44
C PRO A 127 21.63 -8.51 14.97
N ARG A 128 20.51 -8.69 14.26
CA ARG A 128 20.56 -8.89 12.80
C ARG A 128 21.04 -7.59 12.19
N LYS A 129 22.11 -7.65 11.39
CA LYS A 129 22.63 -6.48 10.67
C LYS A 129 21.51 -5.81 9.89
N SER A 130 21.39 -4.50 10.03
CA SER A 130 20.41 -3.75 9.27
C SER A 130 20.76 -3.76 7.78
N PRO A 131 19.80 -3.63 6.85
CA PRO A 131 20.11 -3.52 5.43
C PRO A 131 21.09 -2.37 5.11
N ALA A 132 21.07 -1.30 5.91
CA ALA A 132 21.99 -0.18 5.77
C ALA A 132 23.43 -0.56 6.19
N GLU A 133 23.59 -1.30 7.30
CA GLU A 133 24.90 -1.83 7.72
C GLU A 133 25.49 -2.77 6.67
N ILE A 134 24.68 -3.64 6.07
CA ILE A 134 25.14 -4.56 5.02
C ILE A 134 25.65 -3.80 3.79
N ILE A 135 24.95 -2.74 3.38
CA ILE A 135 25.39 -1.89 2.26
C ILE A 135 26.69 -1.17 2.62
N ARG A 136 26.82 -0.69 3.86
CA ARG A 136 28.01 0.01 4.34
C ARG A 136 29.23 -0.93 4.37
N GLU A 137 29.08 -2.13 4.90
CA GLU A 137 30.15 -3.14 4.91
C GLU A 137 30.61 -3.46 3.49
N ARG A 138 29.68 -3.75 2.58
CA ARG A 138 30.02 -4.00 1.16
C ARG A 138 30.70 -2.80 0.50
N THR A 139 30.29 -1.59 0.87
CA THR A 139 30.91 -0.36 0.35
C THR A 139 32.33 -0.21 0.87
N ASN A 140 32.57 -0.52 2.15
CA ASN A 140 33.90 -0.53 2.74
C ASN A 140 34.80 -1.60 2.10
N ASP A 141 34.28 -2.80 1.86
CA ASP A 141 35.02 -3.87 1.18
C ASP A 141 35.44 -3.42 -0.23
N PHE A 142 34.55 -2.73 -0.95
CA PHE A 142 34.83 -2.18 -2.27
C PHE A 142 35.88 -1.06 -2.23
N ILE A 143 35.79 -0.14 -1.26
CA ILE A 143 36.81 0.89 -1.03
C ILE A 143 38.16 0.24 -0.72
N GLY A 144 38.20 -0.79 0.13
CA GLY A 144 39.44 -1.52 0.45
C GLY A 144 40.10 -2.15 -0.78
N GLY A 145 39.30 -2.63 -1.75
CA GLY A 145 39.82 -3.10 -3.04
C GLY A 145 40.47 -1.97 -3.86
N ILE A 146 39.90 -0.76 -3.82
CA ILE A 146 40.47 0.42 -4.50
C ILE A 146 41.73 0.90 -3.79
N GLU A 147 41.78 0.90 -2.46
CA GLU A 147 42.99 1.27 -1.70
C GLU A 147 44.18 0.41 -2.08
N PHE A 148 43.99 -0.91 -2.23
CA PHE A 148 45.05 -1.81 -2.68
C PHE A 148 45.63 -1.39 -4.04
N ILE A 149 44.79 -0.89 -4.93
CA ILE A 149 45.17 -0.45 -6.28
C ILE A 149 45.85 0.92 -6.24
N ILE A 150 45.37 1.80 -5.36
CA ILE A 150 45.98 3.13 -5.11
C ILE A 150 47.38 2.97 -4.53
N ASP A 151 47.60 2.05 -3.58
CA ASP A 151 48.92 1.75 -3.03
C ASP A 151 49.89 1.21 -4.10
N ASN A 152 49.37 0.40 -5.03
CA ASN A 152 50.15 -0.22 -6.12
C ASN A 152 50.08 0.56 -7.45
N TRP A 153 49.78 1.87 -7.42
CA TRP A 153 49.51 2.69 -8.61
C TRP A 153 50.62 2.71 -9.68
N LYS A 154 51.85 2.33 -9.33
CA LYS A 154 52.99 2.28 -10.27
C LYS A 154 52.95 1.06 -11.19
N ASP A 155 52.38 -0.04 -10.72
CA ASP A 155 52.36 -1.33 -11.41
C ASP A 155 51.08 -1.48 -12.27
N GLU A 156 49.99 -0.82 -11.89
CA GLU A 156 48.67 -0.94 -12.54
C GLU A 156 48.32 0.23 -13.47
N LYS A 157 49.03 0.34 -14.60
CA LYS A 157 48.82 1.42 -15.58
C LYS A 157 47.55 1.30 -16.43
N ASP A 158 46.98 0.11 -16.55
CA ASP A 158 45.79 -0.17 -17.38
C ASP A 158 44.50 -0.29 -16.56
N PHE A 159 44.55 0.09 -15.28
CA PHE A 159 43.39 -0.04 -14.40
C PHE A 159 42.28 0.97 -14.75
N SER A 160 41.05 0.48 -14.90
CA SER A 160 39.86 1.32 -15.03
C SER A 160 38.80 0.88 -14.03
N ILE A 161 38.57 1.74 -13.03
CA ILE A 161 37.57 1.53 -11.98
C ILE A 161 36.15 1.37 -12.55
N TYR A 162 35.88 2.00 -13.69
CA TYR A 162 34.60 1.86 -14.39
C TYR A 162 34.31 0.40 -14.76
N SER A 163 35.34 -0.33 -15.22
CA SER A 163 35.21 -1.72 -15.63
C SER A 163 34.96 -2.63 -14.42
N GLU A 164 35.63 -2.36 -13.30
CA GLU A 164 35.38 -3.09 -12.05
C GLU A 164 34.00 -2.83 -11.48
N MET A 165 33.58 -1.56 -11.40
CA MET A 165 32.24 -1.18 -10.95
C MET A 165 31.15 -1.85 -11.77
N LYS A 166 31.36 -1.97 -13.09
CA LYS A 166 30.45 -2.65 -14.00
C LYS A 166 30.47 -4.17 -13.80
N LYS A 167 31.63 -4.78 -13.56
CA LYS A 167 31.78 -6.22 -13.28
C LYS A 167 31.08 -6.63 -11.98
N HIS A 168 31.21 -5.80 -10.94
CA HIS A 168 30.58 -6.03 -9.63
C HIS A 168 29.12 -5.56 -9.55
N ASP A 169 28.57 -4.98 -10.62
CA ASP A 169 27.24 -4.34 -10.68
C ASP A 169 26.96 -3.45 -9.46
N VAL A 170 27.92 -2.56 -9.15
CA VAL A 170 27.91 -1.78 -7.92
C VAL A 170 26.66 -0.86 -7.87
N PRO A 171 25.91 -0.83 -6.74
CA PRO A 171 24.77 0.07 -6.58
C PRO A 171 25.19 1.55 -6.68
N TYR A 172 24.28 2.40 -7.15
CA TYR A 172 24.53 3.84 -7.26
C TYR A 172 24.99 4.48 -5.94
N ILE A 173 24.41 4.04 -4.80
CA ILE A 173 24.77 4.57 -3.49
C ILE A 173 26.22 4.27 -3.12
N THR A 174 26.67 3.04 -3.35
CA THR A 174 28.06 2.61 -3.12
C THR A 174 29.00 3.41 -4.00
N ALA A 175 28.70 3.57 -5.30
CA ALA A 175 29.51 4.38 -6.20
C ALA A 175 29.62 5.84 -5.74
N LYS A 176 28.51 6.43 -5.25
CA LYS A 176 28.51 7.79 -4.71
C LYS A 176 29.37 7.89 -3.44
N THR A 177 29.20 6.96 -2.50
CA THR A 177 29.98 6.96 -1.25
C THR A 177 31.47 6.79 -1.52
N THR A 178 31.84 5.95 -2.50
CA THR A 178 33.22 5.82 -2.96
C THR A 178 33.75 7.12 -3.58
N TYR A 179 32.95 7.79 -4.43
CA TYR A 179 33.31 9.11 -4.97
C TYR A 179 33.57 10.13 -3.85
N ASP A 180 32.63 10.25 -2.91
CA ASP A 180 32.71 11.19 -1.78
C ASP A 180 33.92 10.89 -0.86
N TYR A 181 34.37 9.63 -0.78
CA TYR A 181 35.54 9.22 0.01
C TYR A 181 36.87 9.68 -0.60
N TYR A 182 36.98 9.73 -1.93
CA TYR A 182 38.23 10.07 -2.64
C TYR A 182 38.38 11.55 -2.98
N ILE A 183 37.33 12.37 -2.86
CA ILE A 183 37.42 13.83 -3.06
C ILE A 183 38.49 14.47 -2.16
N PRO A 184 38.54 14.22 -0.84
CA PRO A 184 39.55 14.84 0.03
C PRO A 184 40.99 14.49 -0.38
N LEU A 185 41.22 13.23 -0.76
CA LEU A 185 42.54 12.78 -1.25
C LEU A 185 42.95 13.53 -2.53
N ARG A 186 42.03 13.66 -3.48
CA ARG A 186 42.30 14.39 -4.72
C ARG A 186 42.58 15.86 -4.47
N ASP A 187 41.84 16.50 -3.57
CA ASP A 187 42.01 17.93 -3.25
C ASP A 187 43.33 18.19 -2.51
N GLU A 188 43.75 17.27 -1.62
CA GLU A 188 45.07 17.32 -0.98
C GLU A 188 46.21 17.22 -2.01
N LEU A 189 46.10 16.30 -2.97
CA LEU A 189 47.09 16.13 -4.05
C LEU A 189 47.11 17.31 -5.02
N ASP A 190 45.96 17.91 -5.30
CA ASP A 190 45.88 19.13 -6.12
C ASP A 190 46.55 20.31 -5.42
N GLU A 191 46.34 20.44 -4.10
CA GLU A 191 46.99 21.46 -3.29
C GLU A 191 48.51 21.29 -3.24
N LEU A 192 48.99 20.05 -3.08
CA LEU A 192 50.41 19.71 -3.12
C LEU A 192 51.06 20.15 -4.45
N VAL A 193 50.40 19.89 -5.58
CA VAL A 193 50.96 20.18 -6.91
C VAL A 193 50.86 21.67 -7.26
N ASN A 194 49.74 22.33 -6.94
CA ASN A 194 49.43 23.70 -7.37
C ASN A 194 49.86 24.76 -6.35
N LYS A 195 49.44 24.64 -5.09
CA LYS A 195 49.71 25.66 -4.05
C LYS A 195 51.01 25.42 -3.31
N LYS A 196 51.51 24.17 -3.30
CA LYS A 196 52.81 23.79 -2.70
C LYS A 196 52.91 24.20 -1.23
N THR A 197 51.88 23.85 -0.45
CA THR A 197 51.82 24.13 0.99
C THR A 197 52.99 23.43 1.71
N PRO A 198 53.74 24.11 2.59
CA PRO A 198 54.94 23.56 3.24
C PRO A 198 54.71 22.20 3.93
N ASP A 199 53.60 22.08 4.66
CA ASP A 199 53.23 20.87 5.41
C ASP A 199 53.00 19.67 4.47
N LEU A 200 52.36 19.89 3.32
CA LEU A 200 52.13 18.84 2.32
C LEU A 200 53.43 18.44 1.61
N ILE A 201 54.32 19.39 1.35
CA ILE A 201 55.63 19.07 0.75
C ILE A 201 56.44 18.18 1.69
N GLU A 202 56.41 18.44 3.00
CA GLU A 202 57.05 17.60 4.01
C GLU A 202 56.43 16.20 4.02
N GLY A 203 55.10 16.11 4.07
CA GLY A 203 54.37 14.83 4.09
C GLY A 203 54.61 13.95 2.86
N TYR A 204 54.77 14.56 1.68
CA TYR A 204 55.02 13.86 0.41
C TYR A 204 56.49 13.89 -0.05
N SER A 205 57.42 14.22 0.86
CA SER A 205 58.85 14.35 0.56
C SER A 205 59.50 13.06 0.05
N SER A 206 58.93 11.91 0.39
CA SER A 206 59.36 10.59 -0.09
C SER A 206 59.08 10.37 -1.60
N MET A 207 58.17 11.15 -2.18
CA MET A 207 57.75 11.03 -3.57
C MET A 207 58.38 12.11 -4.45
N LYS A 208 58.87 11.73 -5.63
CA LYS A 208 59.39 12.69 -6.62
C LYS A 208 58.25 13.58 -7.14
N VAL A 209 58.53 14.84 -7.43
CA VAL A 209 57.55 15.80 -7.99
C VAL A 209 56.89 15.30 -9.29
N SER A 210 57.64 14.56 -10.12
CA SER A 210 57.09 13.94 -11.32
C SER A 210 56.09 12.82 -11.01
N ASP A 211 56.33 12.07 -9.93
CA ASP A 211 55.45 10.99 -9.47
C ASP A 211 54.20 11.57 -8.79
N GLN A 212 54.32 12.67 -8.02
CA GLN A 212 53.19 13.39 -7.43
C GLN A 212 52.17 13.82 -8.49
N LYS A 213 52.64 14.39 -9.62
CA LYS A 213 51.76 14.77 -10.74
C LYS A 213 51.08 13.58 -11.42
N LYS A 214 51.78 12.45 -11.54
CA LYS A 214 51.18 11.22 -12.10
C LYS A 214 50.14 10.63 -11.16
N TYR A 215 50.42 10.67 -9.86
CA TYR A 215 49.52 10.18 -8.82
C TYR A 215 48.23 11.01 -8.77
N LEU A 216 48.33 12.35 -8.80
CA LEU A 216 47.16 13.23 -8.96
C LEU A 216 46.32 12.86 -10.18
N LYS A 217 46.97 12.66 -11.34
CA LYS A 217 46.26 12.27 -12.58
C LYS A 217 45.58 10.90 -12.46
N PHE A 218 46.19 9.96 -11.74
CA PHE A 218 45.62 8.64 -11.50
C PHE A 218 44.34 8.73 -10.65
N VAL A 219 44.39 9.44 -9.52
CA VAL A 219 43.23 9.64 -8.65
C VAL A 219 42.11 10.41 -9.37
N ASP A 220 42.47 11.43 -10.16
CA ASP A 220 41.51 12.22 -10.95
C ASP A 220 40.80 11.36 -12.03
N ASN A 221 41.53 10.43 -12.66
CA ASN A 221 40.95 9.46 -13.59
C ASN A 221 39.96 8.52 -12.88
N ILE A 222 40.29 8.04 -11.67
CA ILE A 222 39.39 7.20 -10.85
C ILE A 222 38.08 7.95 -10.57
N LEU A 223 38.16 9.19 -10.07
CA LEU A 223 36.97 10.00 -9.79
C LEU A 223 36.12 10.25 -11.03
N THR A 224 36.76 10.59 -12.15
CA THR A 224 36.10 10.81 -13.44
C THR A 224 35.36 9.57 -13.92
N ASP A 225 35.96 8.39 -13.76
CA ASP A 225 35.35 7.12 -14.16
C ASP A 225 34.17 6.73 -13.25
N ILE A 226 34.28 6.99 -11.94
CA ILE A 226 33.17 6.83 -10.99
C ILE A 226 32.00 7.76 -11.37
N GLU A 227 32.27 9.02 -11.74
CA GLU A 227 31.24 9.98 -12.15
C GLU A 227 30.52 9.54 -13.44
N LYS A 228 31.27 9.04 -14.44
CA LYS A 228 30.70 8.45 -15.66
C LYS A 228 29.81 7.25 -15.32
N TYR A 229 30.24 6.38 -14.42
CA TYR A 229 29.45 5.23 -13.97
C TYR A 229 28.14 5.67 -13.30
N MET A 230 28.20 6.66 -12.42
CA MET A 230 27.03 7.25 -11.76
C MET A 230 26.03 7.82 -12.77
N THR A 231 26.53 8.54 -13.78
CA THR A 231 25.69 9.12 -14.85
C THR A 231 25.02 8.03 -15.69
N ALA A 232 25.76 6.98 -16.06
CA ALA A 232 25.22 5.83 -16.77
C ALA A 232 24.15 5.08 -15.95
N LYS A 233 24.36 4.90 -14.64
CA LYS A 233 23.37 4.28 -13.73
C LYS A 233 22.11 5.13 -13.55
N LYS A 234 22.23 6.46 -13.54
CA LYS A 234 21.06 7.36 -13.53
C LYS A 234 20.25 7.22 -14.81
N ALA A 235 20.91 7.22 -15.97
CA ALA A 235 20.26 7.12 -17.28
C ALA A 235 19.54 5.78 -17.47
N THR A 236 20.10 4.68 -16.94
CA THR A 236 19.51 3.33 -17.05
C THR A 236 18.40 3.05 -16.02
N ARG A 237 18.10 3.98 -15.12
CA ARG A 237 17.05 3.81 -14.10
C ARG A 237 15.68 3.69 -14.77
N LYS A 238 15.04 2.52 -14.63
CA LYS A 238 13.69 2.29 -15.17
C LYS A 238 12.68 3.31 -14.63
N THR A 239 12.17 4.18 -15.50
CA THR A 239 11.07 5.08 -15.18
C THR A 239 9.81 4.26 -14.95
N ARG A 240 9.26 4.31 -13.74
CA ARG A 240 8.03 3.59 -13.42
C ARG A 240 6.86 4.25 -14.16
N ARG A 241 6.16 3.49 -15.01
CA ARG A 241 4.90 3.96 -15.63
C ARG A 241 3.90 4.31 -14.51
N PRO A 242 3.23 5.46 -14.58
CA PRO A 242 2.24 5.83 -13.57
C PRO A 242 1.11 4.81 -13.58
N VAL A 243 0.79 4.25 -12.41
CA VAL A 243 -0.31 3.30 -12.26
C VAL A 243 -1.63 4.07 -12.42
N VAL A 244 -2.47 3.66 -13.37
CA VAL A 244 -3.82 4.20 -13.53
C VAL A 244 -4.59 3.97 -12.23
N LYS A 245 -5.04 5.06 -11.60
CA LYS A 245 -5.80 4.98 -10.35
C LYS A 245 -7.20 4.44 -10.66
N SER A 246 -7.61 3.39 -9.97
CA SER A 246 -8.99 2.89 -10.04
C SER A 246 -9.99 3.99 -9.66
N ALA A 247 -11.21 3.93 -10.20
CA ALA A 247 -12.23 4.96 -10.00
C ALA A 247 -12.47 5.27 -8.51
N GLU A 248 -12.61 4.24 -7.68
CA GLU A 248 -12.80 4.38 -6.23
C GLU A 248 -11.63 5.13 -5.55
N LYS A 249 -10.39 4.88 -5.99
CA LYS A 249 -9.20 5.55 -5.43
C LYS A 249 -9.11 7.02 -5.84
N GLN A 250 -9.63 7.39 -6.99
CA GLN A 250 -9.70 8.78 -7.43
C GLN A 250 -10.73 9.58 -6.61
N VAL A 251 -11.86 8.94 -6.30
CA VAL A 251 -13.00 9.59 -5.64
C VAL A 251 -12.95 9.60 -4.11
N ALA A 252 -12.09 8.78 -3.51
CA ALA A 252 -12.00 8.60 -2.05
C ALA A 252 -11.88 9.91 -1.22
N LYS A 253 -11.37 10.99 -1.83
CA LYS A 253 -11.16 12.29 -1.16
C LYS A 253 -12.18 13.38 -1.55
N VAL A 254 -13.18 13.05 -2.37
CA VAL A 254 -14.20 14.01 -2.80
C VAL A 254 -15.13 14.32 -1.65
N GLN A 255 -15.28 15.61 -1.34
CA GLN A 255 -16.20 16.11 -0.35
C GLN A 255 -17.43 16.65 -1.08
N TYR A 256 -18.61 16.12 -0.75
CA TYR A 256 -19.88 16.49 -1.34
C TYR A 256 -21.01 16.31 -0.31
N LEU A 257 -22.15 16.95 -0.55
CA LEU A 257 -23.33 16.83 0.29
C LEU A 257 -24.14 15.61 -0.17
N LYS A 258 -24.31 14.62 0.72
CA LYS A 258 -25.03 13.38 0.37
C LYS A 258 -26.52 13.62 0.16
N ASP A 259 -27.16 14.33 1.09
CA ASP A 259 -28.59 14.64 1.06
C ASP A 259 -28.81 16.09 1.52
N SER A 260 -29.75 16.78 0.88
CA SER A 260 -30.20 18.11 1.30
C SER A 260 -31.68 18.06 1.67
N VAL A 261 -31.96 18.32 2.94
CA VAL A 261 -33.34 18.38 3.47
C VAL A 261 -34.07 19.62 2.95
N GLU A 262 -33.37 20.75 2.81
CA GLU A 262 -33.93 22.04 2.35
C GLU A 262 -34.53 21.93 0.95
N PHE A 263 -33.83 21.27 0.02
CA PHE A 263 -34.27 21.13 -1.36
C PHE A 263 -34.85 19.76 -1.70
N LYS A 264 -34.89 18.83 -0.72
CA LYS A 264 -35.33 17.43 -0.87
C LYS A 264 -34.60 16.70 -2.02
N LEU A 265 -33.28 16.83 -2.07
CA LEU A 265 -32.42 16.26 -3.12
C LEU A 265 -31.40 15.30 -2.52
N ALA A 266 -31.20 14.17 -3.21
CA ALA A 266 -30.14 13.20 -2.93
C ALA A 266 -29.04 13.31 -4.01
N SER A 267 -27.78 13.24 -3.59
CA SER A 267 -26.63 13.28 -4.47
C SER A 267 -26.31 11.91 -5.07
N ILE A 268 -25.90 11.91 -6.35
CA ILE A 268 -25.38 10.70 -7.00
C ILE A 268 -24.02 10.31 -6.40
N SER A 269 -23.69 9.03 -6.48
CA SER A 269 -22.37 8.53 -6.09
C SER A 269 -21.27 9.20 -6.93
N PRO A 270 -20.21 9.69 -6.27
CA PRO A 270 -19.16 10.44 -6.96
C PRO A 270 -18.31 9.56 -7.90
N THR A 271 -18.43 8.23 -7.85
CA THR A 271 -17.88 7.30 -8.86
C THR A 271 -18.40 7.60 -10.25
N SER A 272 -19.65 8.07 -10.36
CA SER A 272 -20.29 8.40 -11.64
C SER A 272 -19.73 9.66 -12.31
N LEU A 273 -18.89 10.44 -11.60
CA LEU A 273 -18.20 11.60 -12.16
C LEU A 273 -17.09 11.17 -13.12
N ILE A 274 -16.49 9.99 -12.88
CA ILE A 274 -15.33 9.53 -13.64
C ILE A 274 -15.79 9.04 -15.00
N GLY A 275 -15.21 9.59 -16.06
CA GLY A 275 -15.57 9.27 -17.44
C GLY A 275 -16.84 9.98 -17.95
N ALA A 276 -17.45 10.84 -17.14
CA ALA A 276 -18.53 11.71 -17.61
C ALA A 276 -17.99 12.82 -18.51
N MET A 277 -18.80 13.29 -19.44
CA MET A 277 -18.50 14.41 -20.35
C MET A 277 -19.14 15.71 -19.89
N ARG A 278 -20.30 15.62 -19.24
CA ARG A 278 -20.99 16.77 -18.64
C ARG A 278 -21.46 16.44 -17.24
N ILE A 279 -21.24 17.36 -16.31
CA ILE A 279 -21.68 17.22 -14.92
C ILE A 279 -22.49 18.45 -14.52
N TYR A 280 -23.63 18.21 -13.87
CA TYR A 280 -24.43 19.24 -13.22
C TYR A 280 -24.27 19.15 -11.71
N LEU A 281 -23.79 20.23 -11.10
CA LEU A 281 -23.57 20.37 -9.67
C LEU A 281 -24.46 21.49 -9.12
N PHE A 282 -25.02 21.30 -7.93
CA PHE A 282 -25.80 22.33 -7.26
C PHE A 282 -25.26 22.59 -5.86
N ASN A 283 -24.95 23.83 -5.53
CA ASN A 283 -24.53 24.22 -4.20
C ASN A 283 -25.75 24.71 -3.40
N ALA A 284 -26.08 23.99 -2.33
CA ALA A 284 -27.26 24.30 -1.51
C ALA A 284 -27.13 25.67 -0.80
N LYS A 285 -25.92 26.02 -0.33
CA LYS A 285 -25.67 27.27 0.40
C LYS A 285 -25.76 28.51 -0.49
N THR A 286 -25.16 28.45 -1.68
CA THR A 286 -25.11 29.61 -2.59
C THR A 286 -26.24 29.62 -3.62
N ARG A 287 -27.04 28.54 -3.68
CA ARG A 287 -28.08 28.28 -4.69
C ARG A 287 -27.55 28.38 -6.13
N ALA A 288 -26.27 28.06 -6.31
CA ALA A 288 -25.59 28.10 -7.58
C ALA A 288 -25.68 26.75 -8.29
N LEU A 289 -26.11 26.76 -9.54
CA LEU A 289 -26.07 25.63 -10.46
C LEU A 289 -24.84 25.79 -11.35
N THR A 290 -24.01 24.75 -11.39
CA THR A 290 -22.78 24.68 -12.16
C THR A 290 -22.89 23.56 -13.19
N GLU A 291 -22.67 23.90 -14.45
CA GLU A 291 -22.46 22.95 -15.55
C GLU A 291 -20.97 22.89 -15.86
N LEU A 292 -20.39 21.70 -15.77
CA LEU A 292 -19.00 21.43 -16.14
C LEU A 292 -18.98 20.55 -17.40
N VAL A 293 -18.23 20.96 -18.40
CA VAL A 293 -18.01 20.23 -19.65
C VAL A 293 -16.56 19.76 -19.72
N CYS A 294 -16.36 18.52 -20.18
CA CYS A 294 -15.03 17.92 -20.30
C CYS A 294 -14.45 18.18 -21.70
N GLU A 295 -13.19 18.58 -21.75
CA GLU A 295 -12.42 18.72 -23.01
C GLU A 295 -11.89 17.36 -23.50
N LYS A 296 -11.58 16.46 -22.57
CA LYS A 296 -10.89 15.20 -22.87
C LYS A 296 -11.86 14.13 -23.35
N SER A 297 -11.44 13.37 -24.36
CA SER A 297 -12.16 12.20 -24.87
C SER A 297 -12.31 11.05 -23.86
N CYS A 298 -11.49 11.02 -22.80
CA CYS A 298 -11.57 10.04 -21.72
C CYS A 298 -12.55 10.42 -20.60
N GLY A 299 -13.18 11.60 -20.68
CA GLY A 299 -14.05 12.15 -19.64
C GLY A 299 -13.29 12.69 -18.42
N PHE A 300 -14.04 13.09 -17.39
CA PHE A 300 -13.46 13.70 -16.19
C PHE A 300 -12.62 12.73 -15.35
N GLU A 301 -11.52 13.25 -14.79
CA GLU A 301 -10.71 12.60 -13.75
C GLU A 301 -10.77 13.41 -12.46
N VAL A 302 -10.58 12.75 -11.31
CA VAL A 302 -10.66 13.43 -10.01
C VAL A 302 -9.35 13.38 -9.26
N LYS A 303 -8.85 14.56 -8.86
CA LYS A 303 -7.67 14.71 -7.99
C LYS A 303 -8.06 15.43 -6.70
N GLY A 304 -8.32 14.66 -5.64
CA GLY A 304 -8.76 15.21 -4.37
C GLY A 304 -10.22 15.64 -4.46
N THR A 305 -10.47 16.95 -4.50
CA THR A 305 -11.80 17.55 -4.73
C THR A 305 -11.91 18.31 -6.06
N THR A 306 -10.83 18.33 -6.85
CA THR A 306 -10.77 19.05 -8.13
C THR A 306 -10.96 18.07 -9.29
N LEU A 307 -11.89 18.41 -10.19
CA LEU A 307 -12.09 17.76 -11.48
C LEU A 307 -11.02 18.23 -12.46
N GLN A 308 -10.43 17.28 -13.19
CA GLN A 308 -9.39 17.49 -14.19
C GLN A 308 -9.98 17.31 -15.59
N GLY A 309 -9.47 18.09 -16.56
CA GLY A 309 -9.98 18.09 -17.93
C GLY A 309 -11.29 18.86 -18.10
N VAL A 310 -11.53 19.86 -17.27
CA VAL A 310 -12.67 20.79 -17.38
C VAL A 310 -12.33 21.84 -18.44
N ASP A 311 -13.23 22.01 -19.42
CA ASP A 311 -13.21 23.13 -20.35
C ASP A 311 -13.82 24.35 -19.66
N PHE A 312 -13.00 25.36 -19.35
CA PHE A 312 -13.45 26.56 -18.65
C PHE A 312 -14.29 27.51 -19.52
N GLU A 313 -14.20 27.42 -20.84
CA GLU A 313 -14.98 28.25 -21.76
C GLU A 313 -16.41 27.72 -21.89
N ALA A 314 -16.54 26.40 -22.03
CA ALA A 314 -17.85 25.75 -22.12
C ALA A 314 -18.55 25.56 -20.75
N SER A 315 -17.81 25.66 -19.64
CA SER A 315 -18.35 25.47 -18.28
C SER A 315 -18.88 26.77 -17.67
N ARG A 316 -20.08 26.70 -17.09
CA ARG A 316 -20.82 27.89 -16.64
C ARG A 316 -21.51 27.70 -15.30
N VAL A 317 -21.69 28.81 -14.58
CA VAL A 317 -22.35 28.89 -13.28
C VAL A 317 -23.43 29.96 -13.33
N THR A 318 -24.59 29.67 -12.75
CA THR A 318 -25.63 30.66 -12.51
C THR A 318 -26.29 30.45 -11.16
N LYS A 319 -26.80 31.52 -10.55
CA LYS A 319 -27.58 31.42 -9.31
C LYS A 319 -29.06 31.29 -9.63
N LEU A 320 -29.71 30.25 -9.10
CA LEU A 320 -31.12 29.99 -9.37
C LEU A 320 -32.02 30.78 -8.39
N ARG A 321 -32.94 31.59 -8.93
CA ARG A 321 -33.97 32.28 -8.13
C ARG A 321 -35.09 31.34 -7.66
N LYS A 322 -35.42 30.32 -8.46
CA LYS A 322 -36.44 29.30 -8.17
C LYS A 322 -35.85 27.89 -8.40
N PRO A 323 -35.04 27.37 -7.45
CA PRO A 323 -34.36 26.09 -7.62
C PRO A 323 -35.31 24.90 -7.77
N GLU A 324 -36.49 24.94 -7.11
CA GLU A 324 -37.48 23.86 -7.14
C GLU A 324 -38.03 23.55 -8.54
N VAL A 325 -38.08 24.54 -9.43
CA VAL A 325 -38.61 24.37 -10.78
C VAL A 325 -37.50 23.88 -11.73
N PHE A 326 -36.29 24.41 -11.57
CA PHE A 326 -35.20 24.16 -12.52
C PHE A 326 -34.46 22.85 -12.24
N ILE A 327 -34.31 22.44 -10.97
CA ILE A 327 -33.58 21.21 -10.62
C ILE A 327 -34.25 19.95 -11.18
N PRO A 328 -35.58 19.74 -11.08
CA PRO A 328 -36.24 18.60 -11.71
C PRO A 328 -36.09 18.58 -13.24
N MET A 329 -35.95 19.75 -13.88
CA MET A 329 -35.71 19.83 -15.32
C MET A 329 -34.31 19.33 -15.68
N VAL A 330 -33.27 19.71 -14.91
CA VAL A 330 -31.89 19.22 -15.12
C VAL A 330 -31.81 17.69 -14.97
N LEU A 331 -32.58 17.13 -14.03
CA LEU A 331 -32.63 15.68 -13.81
C LEU A 331 -33.31 14.92 -14.96
N LYS A 332 -34.32 15.51 -15.62
CA LYS A 332 -35.16 14.80 -16.61
C LYS A 332 -34.80 15.12 -18.07
N LYS A 333 -34.48 16.37 -18.39
CA LYS A 333 -34.30 16.85 -19.78
C LYS A 333 -32.94 16.46 -20.37
N THR A 334 -32.80 16.63 -21.68
CA THR A 334 -31.54 16.45 -22.43
C THR A 334 -30.67 17.71 -22.36
N SER A 335 -29.36 17.60 -22.63
CA SER A 335 -28.43 18.74 -22.57
C SER A 335 -28.88 19.92 -23.46
N ASN A 336 -29.37 19.66 -24.67
CA ASN A 336 -29.87 20.72 -25.56
C ASN A 336 -31.11 21.43 -25.02
N GLN A 337 -32.03 20.69 -24.40
CA GLN A 337 -33.19 21.29 -23.74
C GLN A 337 -32.75 22.11 -22.52
N ILE A 338 -31.79 21.63 -21.74
CA ILE A 338 -31.21 22.38 -20.61
C ILE A 338 -30.55 23.67 -21.13
N ASN A 339 -29.82 23.65 -22.24
CA ASN A 339 -29.23 24.85 -22.85
C ASN A 339 -30.28 25.90 -23.23
N LYS A 340 -31.40 25.48 -23.83
CA LYS A 340 -32.50 26.38 -24.19
C LYS A 340 -33.13 27.02 -22.93
N GLU A 341 -33.41 26.21 -21.91
CA GLU A 341 -33.92 26.71 -20.63
C GLU A 341 -32.90 27.62 -19.94
N TRP A 342 -31.61 27.31 -20.05
CA TRP A 342 -30.54 28.13 -19.49
C TRP A 342 -30.47 29.51 -20.15
N SER A 343 -30.67 29.59 -21.47
CA SER A 343 -30.72 30.87 -22.20
C SER A 343 -31.93 31.74 -21.83
N SER A 344 -33.01 31.13 -21.32
CA SER A 344 -34.19 31.85 -20.83
C SER A 344 -34.00 32.47 -19.45
N LEU A 345 -32.93 32.09 -18.73
CA LEU A 345 -32.64 32.65 -17.40
C LEU A 345 -32.12 34.07 -17.53
N THR A 346 -32.74 35.00 -16.81
CA THR A 346 -32.34 36.41 -16.75
C THR A 346 -31.10 36.68 -15.89
N THR A 347 -30.47 35.64 -15.33
CA THR A 347 -29.36 35.76 -14.38
C THR A 347 -28.01 35.64 -15.07
N LYS A 348 -27.08 36.54 -14.75
CA LYS A 348 -25.72 36.55 -15.32
C LYS A 348 -25.01 35.22 -15.07
N THR A 349 -24.40 34.68 -16.13
CA THR A 349 -23.56 33.49 -16.08
C THR A 349 -22.10 33.85 -15.83
N THR A 350 -21.44 33.12 -14.94
CA THR A 350 -20.01 33.25 -14.66
C THR A 350 -19.27 31.97 -15.02
N ILE A 351 -17.96 32.06 -15.27
CA ILE A 351 -17.10 30.90 -15.52
C ILE A 351 -17.07 30.00 -14.28
N ALA A 352 -17.12 28.68 -14.50
CA ALA A 352 -17.14 27.70 -13.42
C ALA A 352 -15.76 27.35 -12.88
N ASN A 353 -15.69 27.03 -11.58
CA ASN A 353 -14.53 26.36 -11.00
C ASN A 353 -14.74 24.84 -11.02
N GLY A 354 -13.69 24.08 -11.34
CA GLY A 354 -13.76 22.61 -11.38
C GLY A 354 -13.72 21.92 -10.02
N ARG A 355 -14.00 22.62 -8.90
CA ARG A 355 -13.82 22.09 -7.54
C ARG A 355 -15.15 21.83 -6.84
N ILE A 356 -15.28 20.63 -6.26
CA ILE A 356 -16.47 20.22 -5.51
C ILE A 356 -16.25 20.51 -4.02
N ASN A 357 -17.25 21.14 -3.39
CA ASN A 357 -17.24 21.50 -1.97
C ASN A 357 -18.20 20.62 -1.16
N LYS A 358 -18.07 20.65 0.17
CA LYS A 358 -18.96 19.93 1.11
C LYS A 358 -20.44 20.28 0.94
N ASP A 359 -20.75 21.50 0.49
CA ASP A 359 -22.12 22.00 0.31
C ASP A 359 -22.68 21.71 -1.11
N THR A 360 -21.92 21.00 -1.94
CA THR A 360 -22.27 20.70 -3.33
C THR A 360 -22.92 19.32 -3.46
N ILE A 361 -24.09 19.29 -4.09
CA ILE A 361 -24.84 18.09 -4.46
C ILE A 361 -24.52 17.76 -5.92
N ILE A 362 -24.22 16.50 -6.19
CA ILE A 362 -24.03 16.01 -7.56
C ILE A 362 -25.41 15.63 -8.10
N LEU A 363 -25.96 16.45 -9.00
CA LEU A 363 -27.30 16.24 -9.55
C LEU A 363 -27.30 15.17 -10.63
N ARG A 364 -26.38 15.29 -11.61
CA ARG A 364 -26.36 14.39 -12.77
C ARG A 364 -25.00 14.39 -13.44
N ALA A 365 -24.55 13.20 -13.84
CA ALA A 365 -23.41 12.99 -14.71
C ALA A 365 -23.90 12.39 -16.04
N MET A 366 -23.47 12.97 -17.16
CA MET A 366 -23.82 12.54 -18.52
C MET A 366 -22.56 12.15 -19.29
N ASN A 367 -22.64 11.04 -20.02
CA ASN A 367 -21.54 10.54 -20.85
C ASN A 367 -21.62 11.02 -22.30
N LYS A 368 -22.67 11.76 -22.68
CA LYS A 368 -22.86 12.34 -24.01
C LYS A 368 -23.60 13.67 -23.92
#